data_AF-A0A659UET0-F1
#
_entry.id   AF-A0A659UET0-F1
#
_cell.length_a   1.000
_cell.length_b   1.000
_cell.length_c   1.000
_cell.angle_alpha   90.00
_cell.angle_beta   90.00
_cell.angle_gamma   90.00
#
_symmetry.space_group_name_H-M   'P 1'
#
loop_
_entity.id
_entity.type
_entity.pdbx_description
1 polymer ?
#
loop_
_entity_poly.entity_id
_entity_poly.type
_entity_poly.pdbx_seq_one_letter_code
_entity_poly.pdbx_strand_id
1 'polypeptide(L)'
;IGIMIALAALAGGCSKVLISDFSAPKLEIAGQYPGIVPVNIGEQPLVDAVAAATDNWGADIVFEASGSPKAFANLFDIVRPGGAVVLVGLPVETVEL
;
A
#
# COMPACT_ATOMS: atom_id res chain seq x y z
N ILE A 1 -4.41 -8.55 -7.95
CA ILE A 1 -4.77 -7.10 -8.06
C ILE A 1 -3.62 -6.24 -7.57
N GLY A 2 -3.20 -6.33 -6.30
CA GLY A 2 -2.10 -5.50 -5.75
C GLY A 2 -0.81 -5.46 -6.57
N ILE A 3 -0.24 -6.63 -6.94
CA ILE A 3 0.98 -6.68 -7.78
C ILE A 3 0.77 -5.98 -9.13
N MET A 4 -0.39 -6.16 -9.78
CA MET A 4 -0.69 -5.49 -11.05
C MET A 4 -0.77 -3.97 -10.90
N ILE A 5 -1.36 -3.48 -9.80
CA ILE A 5 -1.39 -2.04 -9.49
C ILE A 5 0.03 -1.51 -9.31
N ALA A 6 0.89 -2.22 -8.57
CA ALA A 6 2.25 -1.79 -8.35
C ALA A 6 3.06 -1.73 -9.65
N LEU A 7 2.94 -2.73 -10.51
CA LEU A 7 3.59 -2.72 -11.83
C LEU A 7 3.06 -1.58 -12.72
N ALA A 8 1.74 -1.32 -12.68
CA ALA A 8 1.15 -0.19 -13.40
C ALA A 8 1.63 1.16 -12.86
N ALA A 9 1.77 1.32 -11.54
CA ALA A 9 2.29 2.52 -10.89
C ALA A 9 3.76 2.77 -11.28
N LEU A 10 4.60 1.72 -11.25
CA LEU A 10 5.98 1.79 -11.74
C LEU A 10 6.04 2.17 -13.23
N ALA A 11 5.24 1.53 -14.07
CA ALA A 11 5.14 1.87 -15.50
C ALA A 11 4.62 3.31 -15.72
N GLY A 12 3.80 3.83 -14.80
CA GLY A 12 3.31 5.20 -14.78
C GLY A 12 4.32 6.25 -14.27
N GLY A 13 5.51 5.82 -13.84
CA GLY A 13 6.60 6.72 -13.42
C GLY A 13 6.83 6.80 -11.91
N CYS A 14 6.18 5.97 -11.09
CA CYS A 14 6.54 5.87 -9.68
C CYS A 14 7.99 5.37 -9.55
N SER A 15 8.79 6.04 -8.73
CA SER A 15 10.18 5.63 -8.47
C SER A 15 10.28 4.40 -7.55
N LYS A 16 9.27 4.21 -6.69
CA LYS A 16 9.20 3.13 -5.70
C LYS A 16 7.73 2.85 -5.37
N VAL A 17 7.41 1.58 -5.10
CA VAL A 17 6.10 1.16 -4.62
C VAL A 17 6.28 0.26 -3.40
N LEU A 18 5.58 0.57 -2.31
CA LEU A 18 5.46 -0.34 -1.16
C LEU A 18 4.22 -1.23 -1.36
N ILE A 19 4.34 -2.54 -1.14
CA ILE A 19 3.20 -3.47 -1.16
C ILE A 19 3.08 -4.17 0.18
N SER A 20 1.92 -4.08 0.81
CA SER A 20 1.62 -4.75 2.08
C SER A 20 0.67 -5.94 1.93
N ASP A 21 0.96 -7.04 2.61
CA ASP A 21 0.05 -8.19 2.79
C ASP A 21 0.47 -8.95 4.08
N PHE A 22 -0.36 -9.87 4.56
CA PHE A 22 0.02 -10.83 5.62
C PHE A 22 0.74 -12.07 5.05
N SER A 23 0.60 -12.33 3.75
CA SER A 23 1.10 -13.53 3.10
C SER A 23 2.55 -13.36 2.62
N ALA A 24 3.49 -13.91 3.38
CA ALA A 24 4.91 -13.93 2.99
C ALA A 24 5.16 -14.49 1.58
N PRO A 25 4.49 -15.59 1.13
CA PRO A 25 4.67 -16.08 -0.25
C PRO A 25 4.26 -15.06 -1.33
N LYS A 26 3.19 -14.28 -1.12
CA LYS A 26 2.80 -13.23 -2.07
C LYS A 26 3.81 -12.09 -2.08
N LEU A 27 4.33 -11.73 -0.91
CA LEU A 27 5.33 -10.69 -0.75
C LEU A 27 6.68 -11.07 -1.36
N GLU A 28 7.07 -12.35 -1.26
CA GLU A 28 8.26 -12.86 -1.94
C GLU A 28 8.14 -12.70 -3.46
N ILE A 29 7.00 -13.07 -4.05
CA ILE A 29 6.72 -12.86 -5.48
C ILE A 29 6.76 -11.36 -5.83
N ALA A 30 6.13 -10.51 -5.01
CA ALA A 30 6.13 -9.07 -5.22
C ALA A 30 7.54 -8.46 -5.17
N GLY A 31 8.40 -8.94 -4.26
CA GLY A 31 9.77 -8.49 -4.10
C GLY A 31 10.73 -8.87 -5.23
N GLN A 32 10.31 -9.75 -6.16
CA GLN A 32 11.10 -10.09 -7.35
C GLN A 32 11.11 -8.96 -8.40
N TYR A 33 10.21 -7.98 -8.29
CA TYR A 33 10.11 -6.88 -9.25
C TYR A 33 10.92 -5.66 -8.79
N PRO A 34 11.83 -5.11 -9.64
CA PRO A 34 12.56 -3.89 -9.32
C PRO A 34 11.64 -2.72 -8.98
N GLY A 35 11.97 -2.00 -7.91
CA GLY A 35 11.18 -0.84 -7.45
C GLY A 35 10.02 -1.19 -6.53
N ILE A 36 9.74 -2.48 -6.29
CA ILE A 36 8.74 -2.93 -5.31
C ILE A 36 9.43 -3.28 -3.98
N VAL A 37 8.91 -2.70 -2.88
CA VAL A 37 9.33 -3.01 -1.51
C VAL A 37 8.18 -3.76 -0.82
N PRO A 38 8.32 -5.07 -0.57
CA PRO A 38 7.31 -5.81 0.18
C PRO A 38 7.34 -5.45 1.68
N VAL A 39 6.16 -5.35 2.30
CA VAL A 39 5.96 -5.06 3.72
C VAL A 39 5.06 -6.14 4.33
N ASN A 40 5.61 -6.97 5.21
CA ASN A 40 4.80 -7.91 5.97
C ASN A 40 4.16 -7.22 7.18
N ILE A 41 2.86 -6.97 7.11
CA ILE A 41 2.13 -6.26 8.17
C ILE A 41 1.89 -7.10 9.43
N GLY A 42 2.23 -8.39 9.40
CA GLY A 42 2.34 -9.22 10.60
C GLY A 42 3.64 -9.02 11.39
N GLU A 43 4.65 -8.39 10.79
CA GLU A 43 5.98 -8.17 11.37
C GLU A 43 6.26 -6.68 11.63
N GLN A 44 5.80 -5.81 10.73
CA GLN A 44 6.00 -4.37 10.81
C GLN A 44 4.71 -3.61 10.46
N PRO A 45 4.25 -2.66 11.29
CA PRO A 45 3.12 -1.79 10.93
C PRO A 45 3.38 -1.04 9.62
N LEU A 46 2.36 -0.97 8.74
CA LEU A 46 2.50 -0.30 7.45
C LEU A 46 2.84 1.19 7.60
N VAL A 47 2.29 1.85 8.62
CA VAL A 47 2.57 3.27 8.93
C VAL A 47 4.07 3.50 9.15
N ASP A 48 4.74 2.61 9.88
CA ASP A 48 6.18 2.73 10.15
C ASP A 48 7.00 2.51 8.88
N ALA A 49 6.59 1.56 8.03
CA ALA A 49 7.26 1.31 6.75
C ALA A 49 7.13 2.50 5.79
N VAL A 50 5.94 3.12 5.72
CA VAL A 50 5.71 4.32 4.91
C VAL A 50 6.49 5.50 5.48
N ALA A 51 6.45 5.72 6.80
CA ALA A 51 7.19 6.78 7.46
C ALA A 51 8.69 6.68 7.18
N ALA A 52 9.29 5.50 7.32
CA ALA A 52 10.70 5.26 7.02
C ALA A 52 11.04 5.48 5.53
N ALA A 53 10.11 5.16 4.61
CA ALA A 53 10.33 5.31 3.18
C ALA A 53 10.12 6.74 2.66
N THR A 54 9.48 7.61 3.44
CA THR A 54 9.01 8.94 3.01
C THR A 54 9.43 10.06 3.95
N ASP A 55 10.38 9.82 4.87
CA ASP A 55 10.81 10.79 5.89
C ASP A 55 9.63 11.38 6.69
N ASN A 56 8.69 10.52 7.09
CA ASN A 56 7.42 10.87 7.76
C ASN A 56 6.47 11.77 6.94
N TRP A 57 6.68 11.92 5.63
CA TRP A 57 5.82 12.75 4.80
C TRP A 57 4.52 12.06 4.37
N GLY A 58 4.57 10.73 4.22
CA GLY A 58 3.48 9.92 3.69
C GLY A 58 3.62 9.65 2.19
N ALA A 59 2.88 8.65 1.70
CA ALA A 59 2.86 8.25 0.31
C ALA A 59 2.10 9.28 -0.57
N ASP A 60 2.61 9.52 -1.78
CA ASP A 60 1.93 10.35 -2.78
C ASP A 60 0.55 9.82 -3.17
N ILE A 61 0.47 8.50 -3.36
CA ILE A 61 -0.74 7.78 -3.75
C ILE A 61 -0.82 6.49 -2.95
N VAL A 62 -1.99 6.22 -2.38
CA VAL A 62 -2.28 4.99 -1.65
C VAL A 62 -3.38 4.23 -2.38
N PHE A 63 -3.11 2.98 -2.76
CA PHE A 63 -4.09 2.10 -3.38
C PHE A 63 -4.60 1.07 -2.37
N GLU A 64 -5.90 1.06 -2.10
CA GLU A 64 -6.55 -0.02 -1.35
C GLU A 64 -7.04 -1.08 -2.36
N ALA A 65 -6.50 -2.29 -2.27
CA ALA A 65 -6.76 -3.36 -3.23
C ALA A 65 -7.34 -4.64 -2.61
N SER A 66 -7.46 -4.69 -1.28
CA SER A 66 -7.89 -5.87 -0.53
C SER A 66 -9.39 -5.90 -0.29
N GLY A 67 -10.06 -4.73 -0.26
CA GLY A 67 -11.43 -4.58 0.17
C GLY A 67 -11.63 -4.86 1.67
N SER A 68 -10.54 -4.97 2.46
CA SER A 68 -10.62 -5.23 3.89
C SER A 68 -11.03 -3.98 4.64
N PRO A 69 -12.14 -3.98 5.42
CA PRO A 69 -12.53 -2.82 6.23
C PRO A 69 -11.42 -2.33 7.16
N LYS A 70 -10.56 -3.24 7.65
CA LYS A 70 -9.42 -2.89 8.50
C LYS A 70 -8.36 -2.05 7.79
N ALA A 71 -8.22 -2.20 6.48
CA ALA A 71 -7.26 -1.40 5.71
C ALA A 71 -7.69 0.07 5.63
N PHE A 72 -8.99 0.36 5.74
CA PHE A 72 -9.51 1.70 5.63
C PHE A 72 -9.24 2.58 6.86
N ALA A 73 -9.17 1.99 8.05
CA ALA A 73 -8.96 2.72 9.30
C ALA A 73 -7.65 3.54 9.28
N ASN A 74 -6.61 3.02 8.63
CA ASN A 74 -5.28 3.63 8.63
C ASN A 74 -4.90 4.23 7.27
N LEU A 75 -5.83 4.33 6.32
CA LEU A 75 -5.58 4.86 4.98
C LEU A 75 -5.05 6.30 5.01
N PHE A 76 -5.64 7.12 5.89
CA PHE A 76 -5.32 8.53 6.00
C PHE A 76 -4.06 8.82 6.81
N ASP A 77 -3.59 7.85 7.59
CA ASP A 77 -2.34 7.98 8.37
C ASP A 77 -1.10 7.85 7.48
N ILE A 78 -1.25 7.24 6.30
CA ILE A 78 -0.12 6.91 5.42
C ILE A 78 -0.09 7.70 4.12
N VAL A 79 -1.13 8.49 3.82
CA VAL A 79 -1.16 9.37 2.65
C VAL A 79 -0.66 10.76 3.04
N ARG A 80 0.17 11.37 2.20
CA ARG A 80 0.66 12.73 2.46
C ARG A 80 -0.44 13.77 2.31
N PRO A 81 -0.27 15.00 2.86
CA PRO A 81 -1.12 16.13 2.53
C PRO A 81 -1.21 16.38 1.02
N GLY A 82 -2.44 16.45 0.50
CA GLY A 82 -2.73 16.61 -0.93
C GLY A 82 -2.42 15.38 -1.79
N GLY A 83 -2.13 14.23 -1.18
CA GLY A 83 -2.01 12.95 -1.89
C GLY A 83 -3.36 12.39 -2.33
N ALA A 84 -3.33 11.23 -2.97
CA ALA A 84 -4.53 10.56 -3.48
C ALA A 84 -4.72 9.18 -2.84
N VAL A 85 -5.96 8.87 -2.45
CA VAL A 85 -6.36 7.52 -2.07
C VAL A 85 -7.23 6.95 -3.18
N VAL A 86 -6.84 5.79 -3.72
CA VAL A 86 -7.53 5.11 -4.80
C VAL A 86 -8.07 3.78 -4.28
N LEU A 87 -9.40 3.67 -4.25
CA LEU A 87 -10.09 2.47 -3.80
C LEU A 87 -10.35 1.54 -4.99
N VAL A 88 -9.63 0.42 -5.03
CA VAL A 88 -9.78 -0.62 -6.06
C VAL A 88 -10.48 -1.85 -5.46
N GLY A 89 -10.15 -2.21 -4.23
CA GLY A 89 -10.90 -3.14 -3.41
C GLY A 89 -12.05 -2.41 -2.72
N LEU A 90 -13.27 -2.91 -2.88
CA LEU A 90 -14.44 -2.35 -2.18
C LEU A 90 -14.88 -3.29 -1.06
N PRO A 91 -15.04 -2.78 0.17
CA PRO A 91 -15.59 -3.55 1.27
C PRO A 91 -17.06 -3.84 1.01
N VAL A 92 -17.50 -5.02 1.46
CA VAL A 92 -18.90 -5.45 1.33
C VAL A 92 -19.80 -4.74 2.35
N GLU A 93 -19.23 -4.39 3.50
CA GLU A 93 -19.90 -3.69 4.59
C GLU A 93 -19.51 -2.20 4.60
N THR A 94 -20.38 -1.38 5.18
CA THR A 94 -20.10 0.04 5.41
C THR A 94 -18.87 0.18 6.30
N VAL A 95 -17.95 1.06 5.90
CA VAL A 95 -16.79 1.42 6.70
C VAL A 95 -17.08 2.73 7.41
N GLU A 96 -16.92 2.74 8.74
CA GLU A 96 -16.88 3.97 9.52
C GLU A 96 -15.43 4.49 9.53
N LEU A 97 -15.25 5.78 9.22
CA LEU A 97 -13.97 6.48 9.16
C LEU A 97 -13.75 7.30 10.43
#